data_AF-A0A813W716-F1
#
_entry.id   AF-A0A813W716-F1
#
_cell.length_a   1.000
_cell.length_b   1.000
_cell.length_c   1.000
_cell.angle_alpha   90.00
_cell.angle_beta   90.00
_cell.angle_gamma   90.00
#
_symmetry.space_group_name_H-M   'P 1'
#
loop_
_entity.id
_entity.type
_entity.pdbx_description
1 polymer ?
#
loop_
_entity_poly.entity_id
_entity_poly.type
_entity_poly.pdbx_seq_one_letter_code
_entity_poly.pdbx_strand_id
1 'polypeptide(L)'
;MIFVQLRREYTDRDTGIIIVYNRVPKCGSTLLVRIFQILSNRTRAFTFRQSQELRHYRYSTEEQHTLVTDLVRYSYNVSYQRIVYEQHFHFVNLPSTSKNIFYYINQLRDPLERTLSEFDFERYIGGSSGAGHANLFLHPSLRNLTMDECVSTGDPTRCLTKLYGVYSPISFFCGQSSFCDDTVTRPTSDAALSQAKSNIERYYIHIGILEYIQSSLELLEHIQPSIFTGVVDIYLNVFNSGKVFATPNKYRHMTSNKTRSILRQLLRPEYELYNFVRSRFIDHYTQVFHRTPNR
;
A
#
# COMPACT_ATOMS: atom_id res chain seq x y z
N MET A 1 -22.45 9.29 11.95
CA MET A 1 -22.03 8.85 13.29
C MET A 1 -21.37 7.49 13.14
N ILE A 2 -20.08 7.37 13.47
CA ILE A 2 -19.23 6.19 13.78
C ILE A 2 -17.80 6.56 13.34
N PHE A 3 -17.18 7.47 14.09
CA PHE A 3 -15.73 7.62 14.20
C PHE A 3 -15.37 8.07 15.63
N VAL A 4 -16.20 7.65 16.60
CA VAL A 4 -15.99 7.89 18.03
C VAL A 4 -16.17 6.56 18.75
N GLN A 5 -15.35 5.56 18.43
CA GLN A 5 -15.17 4.42 19.35
C GLN A 5 -13.93 3.57 19.08
N LEU A 6 -12.76 4.19 18.96
CA LEU A 6 -11.49 3.49 19.23
C LEU A 6 -10.53 4.39 20.03
N ARG A 7 -11.03 5.04 21.08
CA ARG A 7 -10.22 5.31 22.27
C ARG A 7 -10.65 4.31 23.34
N ARG A 8 -10.18 3.07 23.24
CA ARG A 8 -9.83 2.37 24.48
C ARG A 8 -8.49 2.98 24.86
N GLU A 9 -8.50 3.86 25.85
CA GLU A 9 -7.28 4.19 26.59
C GLU A 9 -6.80 2.90 27.25
N TYR A 10 -6.05 2.09 26.51
CA TYR A 10 -5.26 1.03 27.09
C TYR A 10 -4.06 1.72 27.73
N THR A 11 -4.26 2.08 29.00
CA THR A 11 -3.25 2.69 29.88
C THR A 11 -2.25 1.67 30.43
N ASP A 12 -2.25 0.45 29.91
CA ASP A 12 -1.36 -0.60 30.39
C ASP A 12 0.01 -0.48 29.70
N ARG A 13 1.05 -0.20 30.49
CA ARG A 13 2.43 -0.02 29.99
C ARG A 13 3.00 -1.30 29.35
N ASP A 14 2.30 -2.42 29.49
CA ASP A 14 2.70 -3.75 29.02
C ASP A 14 1.98 -4.22 27.75
N THR A 15 1.16 -3.38 27.11
CA THR A 15 0.49 -3.74 25.84
C THR A 15 1.33 -3.31 24.63
N GLY A 16 1.78 -4.28 23.84
CA GLY A 16 2.53 -4.04 22.61
C GLY A 16 1.67 -3.46 21.48
N ILE A 17 2.21 -2.51 20.71
CA ILE A 17 1.55 -1.94 19.53
C ILE A 17 2.28 -2.42 18.28
N ILE A 18 1.56 -3.14 17.41
CA ILE A 18 2.10 -3.66 16.16
C ILE A 18 1.35 -3.01 15.01
N ILE A 19 2.05 -2.17 14.25
CA ILE A 19 1.55 -1.59 13.01
C ILE A 19 2.01 -2.44 11.84
N VAL A 20 1.04 -2.87 11.03
CA VAL A 20 1.26 -3.68 9.85
C VAL A 20 1.01 -2.83 8.62
N TYR A 21 2.06 -2.60 7.85
CA TYR A 21 2.02 -1.95 6.56
C TYR A 21 2.09 -3.00 5.44
N ASN A 22 0.93 -3.55 5.07
CA ASN A 22 0.81 -4.52 3.96
C ASN A 22 0.80 -3.79 2.60
N ARG A 23 1.94 -3.20 2.26
CA ARG A 23 2.11 -2.19 1.22
C ARG A 23 1.64 -2.63 -0.17
N VAL A 24 0.74 -1.86 -0.76
CA VAL A 24 0.35 -2.02 -2.17
C VAL A 24 1.53 -1.58 -3.08
N PRO A 25 1.90 -2.37 -4.11
CA PRO A 25 2.90 -1.97 -5.09
C PRO A 25 2.58 -0.62 -5.76
N LYS A 26 3.64 0.13 -6.08
CA LYS A 26 3.58 1.39 -6.88
C LYS A 26 2.79 2.55 -6.28
N CYS A 27 2.48 2.46 -4.99
CA CYS A 27 1.85 3.52 -4.20
C CYS A 27 2.87 4.32 -3.37
N GLY A 28 4.09 4.52 -3.85
CA GLY A 28 5.13 5.28 -3.12
C GLY A 28 5.76 4.52 -1.94
N SER A 29 5.63 3.20 -1.92
CA SER A 29 5.99 2.42 -0.74
C SER A 29 7.50 2.38 -0.43
N THR A 30 8.38 2.52 -1.43
CA THR A 30 9.84 2.67 -1.21
C THR A 30 10.18 3.95 -0.44
N LEU A 31 9.46 5.04 -0.72
CA LEU A 31 9.60 6.29 0.01
C LEU A 31 9.19 6.11 1.48
N LEU A 32 8.02 5.51 1.73
CA LEU A 32 7.53 5.28 3.10
C LEU A 32 8.46 4.38 3.91
N VAL A 33 8.98 3.29 3.31
CA VAL A 33 9.98 2.45 3.98
C VAL A 33 11.21 3.25 4.37
N ARG A 34 11.73 4.09 3.47
CA ARG A 34 12.89 4.93 3.79
C ARG A 34 12.59 5.92 4.92
N ILE A 35 11.42 6.55 4.90
CA ILE A 35 10.97 7.49 5.94
C ILE A 35 10.89 6.77 7.28
N PHE A 36 10.22 5.61 7.35
CA PHE A 36 10.06 4.86 8.59
C PHE A 36 11.38 4.33 9.14
N GLN A 37 12.32 3.89 8.29
CA GLN A 37 13.68 3.53 8.70
C GLN A 37 14.44 4.70 9.34
N ILE A 38 14.39 5.88 8.72
CA ILE A 38 15.04 7.07 9.26
C ILE A 38 14.37 7.49 10.58
N LEU A 39 13.03 7.47 10.62
CA LEU A 39 12.26 7.86 11.77
C LEU A 39 12.51 6.94 12.98
N SER A 40 12.53 5.63 12.77
CA SER A 40 12.82 4.65 13.82
C SER A 40 14.21 4.87 14.41
N ASN A 41 15.21 5.13 13.55
CA ASN A 41 16.58 5.35 13.99
C ASN A 41 16.74 6.68 14.74
N ARG A 42 16.04 7.73 14.30
CA ARG A 42 16.13 9.08 14.91
C ARG A 42 15.40 9.15 16.25
N THR A 43 14.18 8.63 16.32
CA THR A 43 13.30 8.77 17.50
C THR A 43 13.47 7.63 18.49
N ARG A 44 13.88 6.45 18.02
CA ARG A 44 13.87 5.18 18.79
C ARG A 44 12.49 4.87 19.41
N ALA A 45 11.42 5.45 18.89
CA ALA A 45 10.06 5.28 19.42
C ALA A 45 9.44 3.91 19.08
N PHE A 46 9.94 3.26 18.03
CA PHE A 46 9.51 1.96 17.56
C PHE A 46 10.66 1.23 16.85
N THR A 47 10.52 -0.09 16.71
CA THR A 47 11.40 -0.89 15.85
C THR A 47 10.76 -1.05 14.47
N PHE A 48 11.49 -0.65 13.43
CA PHE A 48 11.07 -0.89 12.05
C PHE A 48 11.55 -2.29 11.59
N ARG A 49 10.63 -3.10 11.07
CA ARG A 49 10.92 -4.45 10.57
C ARG A 49 10.48 -4.57 9.11
N GLN A 50 11.46 -4.79 8.24
CA GLN A 50 11.26 -5.07 6.83
C GLN A 50 11.36 -6.57 6.58
N SER A 51 10.33 -7.15 5.95
CA SER A 51 10.36 -8.56 5.57
C SER A 51 11.44 -8.83 4.51
N GLN A 52 12.11 -9.98 4.62
CA GLN A 52 13.00 -10.47 3.57
C GLN A 52 12.23 -11.10 2.40
N GLU A 53 10.97 -11.49 2.64
CA GLU A 53 10.07 -12.05 1.64
C GLU A 53 9.32 -10.94 0.90
N LEU A 54 9.94 -10.43 -0.16
CA LEU A 54 9.43 -9.25 -0.88
C LEU A 54 8.26 -9.54 -1.83
N ARG A 55 7.97 -10.81 -2.15
CA ARG A 55 7.03 -11.20 -3.22
C ARG A 55 6.12 -12.38 -2.87
N HIS A 56 5.75 -12.52 -1.60
CA HIS A 56 4.80 -13.54 -1.16
C HIS A 56 3.48 -12.90 -0.76
N TYR A 57 2.53 -12.87 -1.69
CA TYR A 57 1.30 -12.08 -1.54
C TYR A 57 0.18 -12.83 -0.83
N ARG A 58 0.10 -14.14 -1.05
CA ARG A 58 -0.98 -15.00 -0.58
C ARG A 58 -0.42 -16.04 0.36
N TYR A 59 -1.06 -16.19 1.50
CA TYR A 59 -0.63 -17.09 2.57
C TYR A 59 -1.64 -18.22 2.76
N SER A 60 -1.13 -19.43 2.83
CA SER A 60 -1.84 -20.56 3.43
C SER A 60 -2.20 -20.26 4.89
N THR A 61 -3.12 -21.04 5.45
CA THR A 61 -3.52 -20.90 6.86
C THR A 61 -2.32 -21.01 7.79
N GLU A 62 -1.40 -21.93 7.52
CA GLU A 62 -0.18 -22.12 8.31
C GLU A 62 0.75 -20.89 8.26
N GLU A 63 0.98 -20.34 7.07
CA GLU A 63 1.79 -19.12 6.90
C GLU A 63 1.16 -17.90 7.59
N GLN A 64 -0.18 -17.80 7.61
CA GLN A 64 -0.88 -16.76 8.37
C GLN A 64 -0.64 -16.92 9.88
N HIS A 65 -0.66 -18.14 10.41
CA HIS A 65 -0.32 -18.41 11.80
C HIS A 65 1.15 -18.08 12.12
N THR A 66 2.06 -18.41 11.21
CA THR A 66 3.49 -18.07 11.33
C THR A 66 3.69 -16.56 11.35
N LEU A 67 3.04 -15.81 10.45
CA LEU A 67 3.08 -14.35 10.45
C LEU A 67 2.64 -13.76 11.80
N VAL A 68 1.50 -14.20 12.34
CA VAL A 68 1.01 -13.73 13.65
C VAL A 68 2.04 -14.02 14.74
N THR A 69 2.57 -15.24 14.76
CA THR A 69 3.56 -15.69 15.75
C THR A 69 4.83 -14.85 15.68
N ASP A 70 5.32 -14.56 14.48
CA ASP A 70 6.51 -13.75 14.26
C ASP A 70 6.29 -12.29 14.66
N LEU A 71 5.15 -11.68 14.29
CA LEU A 71 4.82 -10.31 14.69
C LEU A 71 4.78 -10.16 16.23
N VAL A 72 4.17 -11.12 16.92
CA VAL A 72 4.12 -11.17 18.39
C VAL A 72 5.52 -11.41 18.98
N ARG A 73 6.30 -12.33 18.41
CA ARG A 73 7.67 -12.59 18.86
C ARG A 73 8.56 -11.35 18.72
N TYR A 74 8.38 -10.59 17.64
CA TYR A 74 9.13 -9.36 17.44
C TYR A 74 8.77 -8.33 18.52
N SER A 75 7.50 -8.22 18.94
CA SER A 75 7.07 -7.21 19.92
C SER A 75 7.64 -7.42 21.32
N TYR A 76 7.91 -8.67 21.73
CA TYR A 76 8.54 -8.97 23.02
C TYR A 76 10.02 -8.59 23.11
N ASN A 77 10.73 -8.55 21.99
CA ASN A 77 12.19 -8.41 21.95
C ASN A 77 12.66 -6.97 21.69
N VAL A 78 11.83 -5.97 21.95
CA VAL A 78 12.15 -4.56 21.65
C VAL A 78 11.81 -3.66 22.83
N SER A 79 12.75 -2.78 23.18
CA SER A 79 12.49 -1.65 24.08
C SER A 79 11.28 -0.90 23.52
N TYR A 80 10.24 -0.69 24.35
CA TYR A 80 8.97 -0.02 24.02
C TYR A 80 7.84 -0.88 23.41
N GLN A 81 8.06 -2.15 23.04
CA GLN A 81 7.02 -3.04 22.48
C GLN A 81 6.21 -2.43 21.30
N ARG A 82 6.80 -1.46 20.57
CA ARG A 82 6.20 -0.81 19.40
C ARG A 82 6.93 -1.22 18.13
N ILE A 83 6.19 -1.73 17.16
CA ILE A 83 6.75 -2.22 15.89
C ILE A 83 5.96 -1.66 14.72
N VAL A 84 6.70 -1.30 13.66
CA VAL A 84 6.13 -1.10 12.33
C VAL A 84 6.73 -2.18 11.43
N TYR A 85 5.89 -3.12 11.00
CA TYR A 85 6.24 -4.21 10.10
C TYR A 85 5.75 -3.87 8.68
N GLU A 86 6.58 -4.12 7.67
CA GLU A 86 6.18 -3.93 6.27
C GLU A 86 6.49 -5.15 5.40
N GLN A 87 5.54 -5.47 4.52
CA GLN A 87 5.68 -6.48 3.49
C GLN A 87 4.59 -6.34 2.41
N HIS A 88 4.83 -6.88 1.22
CA HIS A 88 3.83 -7.01 0.17
C HIS A 88 2.95 -8.26 0.34
N PHE A 89 1.84 -8.17 1.07
CA PHE A 89 0.88 -9.28 1.21
C PHE A 89 -0.59 -8.82 1.30
N HIS A 90 -1.51 -9.72 0.93
CA HIS A 90 -2.95 -9.48 1.04
C HIS A 90 -3.40 -9.53 2.51
N PHE A 91 -4.42 -8.75 2.86
CA PHE A 91 -4.92 -8.63 4.22
C PHE A 91 -5.08 -9.99 4.93
N VAL A 92 -4.54 -10.08 6.15
CA VAL A 92 -4.68 -11.22 7.06
C VAL A 92 -5.46 -10.74 8.27
N ASN A 93 -6.47 -11.50 8.69
CA ASN A 93 -7.22 -11.16 9.89
C ASN A 93 -6.41 -11.51 11.14
N LEU A 94 -5.67 -10.53 11.67
CA LEU A 94 -4.83 -10.71 12.85
C LEU A 94 -5.71 -10.78 14.12
N PRO A 95 -5.44 -11.74 15.03
CA PRO A 95 -6.25 -11.89 16.23
C PRO A 95 -6.04 -10.70 17.17
N SER A 96 -7.13 -10.15 17.69
CA SER A 96 -7.06 -9.22 18.82
C SER A 96 -6.65 -10.00 20.07
N THR A 97 -5.55 -9.62 20.72
CA THR A 97 -5.11 -10.22 21.98
C THR A 97 -5.06 -9.17 23.08
N SER A 98 -5.17 -9.57 24.34
CA SER A 98 -5.04 -8.63 25.47
C SER A 98 -3.63 -8.06 25.63
N LYS A 99 -2.61 -8.68 25.01
CA LYS A 99 -1.19 -8.31 25.13
C LYS A 99 -0.64 -7.50 23.96
N ASN A 100 -1.22 -7.66 22.78
CA ASN A 100 -0.78 -6.96 21.57
C ASN A 100 -1.99 -6.42 20.81
N ILE A 101 -1.91 -5.14 20.46
CA ILE A 101 -2.85 -4.46 19.59
C ILE A 101 -2.25 -4.39 18.19
N PHE A 102 -3.01 -4.87 17.22
CA PHE A 102 -2.64 -4.81 15.80
C PHE A 102 -3.41 -3.71 15.11
N TYR A 103 -2.69 -2.89 14.34
CA TYR A 103 -3.28 -1.88 13.48
C TYR A 103 -2.73 -2.02 12.07
N TYR A 104 -3.60 -1.91 11.07
CA TYR A 104 -3.14 -1.81 9.70
C TYR A 104 -2.98 -0.34 9.26
N ILE A 105 -1.95 -0.09 8.48
CA ILE A 105 -1.83 1.14 7.69
C ILE A 105 -1.59 0.78 6.22
N ASN A 106 -1.94 1.69 5.31
CA ASN A 106 -1.56 1.55 3.91
C ASN A 106 -1.39 2.90 3.21
N GLN A 107 -1.08 2.85 1.92
CA GLN A 107 -0.93 3.99 1.04
C GLN A 107 -1.49 3.63 -0.33
N LEU A 108 -2.37 4.47 -0.86
CA LEU A 108 -2.93 4.34 -2.20
C LEU A 108 -2.46 5.45 -3.12
N ARG A 109 -2.69 5.25 -4.41
CA ARG A 109 -2.39 6.15 -5.53
C ARG A 109 -3.51 6.02 -6.55
N ASP A 110 -3.74 7.07 -7.34
CA ASP A 110 -4.65 7.06 -8.48
C ASP A 110 -4.45 5.77 -9.31
N PRO A 111 -5.52 4.99 -9.56
CA PRO A 111 -5.43 3.70 -10.23
C PRO A 111 -4.74 3.75 -11.59
N LEU A 112 -5.00 4.77 -12.41
CA LEU A 112 -4.36 4.91 -13.72
C LEU A 112 -2.87 5.20 -13.57
N GLU A 113 -2.50 6.19 -12.75
CA GLU A 113 -1.10 6.56 -12.52
C GLU A 113 -0.29 5.42 -11.88
N ARG A 114 -0.93 4.62 -11.02
CA ARG A 114 -0.36 3.39 -10.47
C ARG A 114 -0.11 2.36 -11.57
N THR A 115 -1.10 2.13 -12.44
CA THR A 115 -1.01 1.21 -13.59
C THR A 115 0.11 1.61 -14.55
N LEU A 116 0.18 2.88 -14.94
CA LEU A 116 1.26 3.39 -15.81
C LEU A 116 2.63 3.21 -15.16
N SER A 117 2.73 3.51 -13.86
CA SER A 117 3.97 3.37 -13.12
C SER A 117 4.46 1.92 -12.98
N GLU A 118 3.55 0.95 -12.91
CA GLU A 118 3.88 -0.47 -12.92
C GLU A 118 4.31 -0.93 -14.31
N PHE A 119 3.56 -0.53 -15.33
CA PHE A 119 3.87 -0.84 -16.72
C PHE A 119 5.29 -0.41 -17.11
N ASP A 120 5.67 0.82 -16.75
CA ASP A 120 7.01 1.34 -16.99
C ASP A 120 8.07 0.63 -16.14
N PHE A 121 7.74 0.29 -14.89
CA PHE A 121 8.68 -0.37 -14.00
C PHE A 121 9.05 -1.76 -14.49
N GLU A 122 8.08 -2.56 -14.90
CA GLU A 122 8.32 -3.91 -15.42
C GLU A 122 9.18 -3.89 -16.70
N ARG A 123 9.10 -2.82 -17.50
CA ARG A 123 9.84 -2.69 -18.77
C ARG A 123 11.23 -2.08 -18.62
N TYR A 124 11.33 -0.99 -17.87
CA TYR A 124 12.52 -0.13 -17.92
C TYR A 124 13.39 -0.17 -16.66
N ILE A 125 12.83 -0.54 -15.52
CA ILE A 125 13.54 -0.48 -14.22
C ILE A 125 13.81 -1.86 -13.66
N GLY A 126 12.83 -2.76 -13.70
CA GLY A 126 12.95 -4.13 -13.20
C GLY A 126 14.11 -4.88 -13.84
N GLY A 127 14.39 -4.63 -15.12
CA GLY A 127 15.54 -5.21 -15.83
C GLY A 127 16.91 -4.65 -15.45
N SER A 128 17.01 -3.42 -14.93
CA SER A 128 18.29 -2.75 -14.68
C SER A 128 18.85 -2.96 -13.26
N SER A 129 18.04 -3.42 -12.31
CA SER A 129 18.44 -3.65 -10.91
C SER A 129 18.94 -5.07 -10.62
N GLY A 130 19.38 -5.82 -11.64
CA GLY A 130 19.77 -7.24 -11.50
C GLY A 130 18.61 -8.20 -11.25
N ALA A 131 17.37 -7.69 -11.09
CA ALA A 131 16.16 -8.49 -11.02
C ALA A 131 15.67 -8.80 -12.44
N GLY A 132 16.45 -9.60 -13.19
CA GLY A 132 16.16 -10.05 -14.56
C GLY A 132 14.88 -10.87 -14.76
N HIS A 133 13.85 -10.68 -13.93
CA HIS A 133 12.61 -11.44 -13.87
C HIS A 133 11.38 -10.70 -14.39
N ALA A 134 11.38 -9.36 -14.48
CA ALA A 134 10.25 -8.64 -15.08
C ALA A 134 10.09 -8.98 -16.57
N ASN A 135 11.22 -9.17 -17.26
CA ASN A 135 11.25 -9.66 -18.64
C ASN A 135 10.85 -11.14 -18.78
N LEU A 136 10.96 -11.98 -17.76
CA LEU A 136 10.73 -13.43 -17.90
C LEU A 136 9.25 -13.80 -18.05
N PHE A 137 8.32 -13.00 -17.50
CA PHE A 137 6.89 -13.32 -17.51
C PHE A 137 6.10 -12.65 -18.64
N LEU A 138 6.70 -11.69 -19.36
CA LEU A 138 6.10 -11.09 -20.55
C LEU A 138 6.63 -11.79 -21.80
N HIS A 139 5.70 -12.21 -22.66
CA HIS A 139 6.04 -12.74 -23.99
C HIS A 139 6.93 -11.72 -24.73
N PRO A 140 8.02 -12.13 -25.43
CA PRO A 140 8.96 -11.20 -26.05
C PRO A 140 8.32 -10.11 -26.91
N SER A 141 7.25 -10.45 -27.65
CA SER A 141 6.51 -9.50 -28.49
C SER A 141 5.77 -8.39 -27.71
N LEU A 142 5.55 -8.55 -26.41
CA LEU A 142 4.85 -7.58 -25.55
C LEU A 142 5.82 -6.67 -24.78
N ARG A 143 7.12 -7.00 -24.75
CA ARG A 143 8.12 -6.31 -23.92
C ARG A 143 8.41 -4.89 -24.40
N ASN A 144 8.45 -4.69 -25.72
CA ASN A 144 8.81 -3.42 -26.33
C ASN A 144 7.61 -2.54 -26.69
N LEU A 145 6.39 -3.00 -26.42
CA LEU A 145 5.19 -2.20 -26.67
C LEU A 145 5.11 -1.06 -25.66
N THR A 146 4.79 0.12 -26.17
CA THR A 146 4.27 1.25 -25.39
C THR A 146 2.88 0.91 -24.84
N MET A 147 2.40 1.73 -23.88
CA MET A 147 1.05 1.55 -23.34
C MET A 147 -0.03 1.70 -24.43
N ASP A 148 0.16 2.67 -25.33
CA ASP A 148 -0.74 2.90 -26.46
C ASP A 148 -0.81 1.72 -27.42
N GLU A 149 0.34 1.16 -27.79
CA GLU A 149 0.40 -0.02 -28.65
C GLU A 149 -0.24 -1.23 -27.97
N CYS A 150 0.02 -1.42 -26.67
CA CYS A 150 -0.61 -2.49 -25.90
C CYS A 150 -2.14 -2.40 -25.94
N VAL A 151 -2.68 -1.22 -25.63
CA VAL A 151 -4.14 -1.01 -25.61
C VAL A 151 -4.74 -1.12 -27.01
N SER A 152 -3.98 -0.74 -28.04
CA SER A 152 -4.39 -0.88 -29.44
C SER A 152 -4.47 -2.34 -29.91
N THR A 153 -3.88 -3.30 -29.19
CA THR A 153 -4.05 -4.74 -29.51
C THR A 153 -5.47 -5.27 -29.27
N GLY A 154 -6.33 -4.49 -28.62
CA GLY A 154 -7.72 -4.88 -28.29
C GLY A 154 -7.85 -5.67 -26.98
N ASP A 155 -6.75 -6.21 -26.44
CA ASP A 155 -6.72 -6.86 -25.12
C ASP A 155 -5.53 -6.33 -24.27
N PRO A 156 -5.71 -5.18 -23.60
CA PRO A 156 -4.66 -4.61 -22.76
C PRO A 156 -4.31 -5.46 -21.54
N THR A 157 -5.16 -6.41 -21.15
CA THR A 157 -4.90 -7.27 -19.98
C THR A 157 -3.63 -8.11 -20.18
N ARG A 158 -3.26 -8.39 -21.44
CA ARG A 158 -2.04 -9.13 -21.81
C ARG A 158 -0.75 -8.42 -21.46
N CYS A 159 -0.73 -7.08 -21.39
CA CYS A 159 0.46 -6.33 -20.97
C CYS A 159 0.37 -5.85 -19.52
N LEU A 160 -0.79 -6.02 -18.89
CA LEU A 160 -1.13 -5.57 -17.55
C LEU A 160 -1.35 -6.76 -16.60
N THR A 161 -0.75 -7.91 -16.92
CA THR A 161 -1.05 -9.22 -16.32
C THR A 161 -0.93 -9.23 -14.79
N LYS A 162 0.05 -8.50 -14.24
CA LYS A 162 0.26 -8.34 -12.79
C LYS A 162 -0.67 -7.32 -12.12
N LEU A 163 -1.09 -6.29 -12.86
CA LEU A 163 -1.90 -5.18 -12.34
C LEU A 163 -3.33 -5.58 -12.00
N TYR A 164 -3.88 -6.54 -12.75
CA TYR A 164 -5.22 -7.11 -12.56
C TYR A 164 -5.17 -8.46 -11.84
N GLY A 165 -4.12 -8.71 -11.06
CA GLY A 165 -3.93 -9.96 -10.34
C GLY A 165 -3.50 -9.69 -8.91
N VAL A 166 -2.44 -10.36 -8.46
CA VAL A 166 -1.91 -10.23 -7.10
C VAL A 166 -1.56 -8.79 -6.67
N TYR A 167 -1.40 -7.82 -7.59
CA TYR A 167 -1.07 -6.42 -7.26
C TYR A 167 -2.29 -5.48 -7.24
N SER A 168 -3.51 -6.02 -7.37
CA SER A 168 -4.77 -5.29 -7.22
C SER A 168 -4.90 -4.75 -5.79
N PRO A 169 -5.08 -3.43 -5.59
CA PRO A 169 -5.50 -2.86 -4.32
C PRO A 169 -6.70 -3.60 -3.74
N ILE A 170 -7.71 -3.96 -4.55
CA ILE A 170 -8.88 -4.69 -4.07
C ILE A 170 -8.47 -6.02 -3.44
N SER A 171 -7.65 -6.84 -4.11
CA SER A 171 -7.14 -8.09 -3.51
C SER A 171 -6.35 -7.85 -2.22
N PHE A 172 -5.51 -6.80 -2.20
CA PHE A 172 -4.72 -6.43 -1.03
C PHE A 172 -5.56 -6.14 0.22
N PHE A 173 -6.71 -5.48 0.07
CA PHE A 173 -7.61 -5.17 1.18
C PHE A 173 -8.66 -6.26 1.41
N CYS A 174 -9.07 -7.00 0.39
CA CYS A 174 -10.04 -8.09 0.50
C CYS A 174 -9.46 -9.26 1.32
N GLY A 175 -8.20 -9.64 1.04
CA GLY A 175 -7.45 -10.61 1.85
C GLY A 175 -7.25 -11.98 1.20
N GLN A 176 -7.09 -12.99 2.05
CA GLN A 176 -6.56 -14.31 1.66
C GLN A 176 -7.60 -15.29 1.09
N SER A 177 -8.89 -14.96 1.10
CA SER A 177 -9.93 -15.82 0.53
C SER A 177 -9.77 -16.00 -0.98
N SER A 178 -10.26 -17.10 -1.54
CA SER A 178 -10.17 -17.38 -2.99
C SER A 178 -10.95 -16.37 -3.83
N PHE A 179 -12.11 -15.91 -3.36
CA PHE A 179 -12.91 -14.91 -4.08
C PHE A 179 -12.25 -13.52 -4.13
N CYS A 180 -11.28 -13.25 -3.24
CA CYS A 180 -10.45 -12.05 -3.26
C CYS A 180 -9.31 -12.10 -4.29
N ASP A 181 -9.06 -13.27 -4.87
CA ASP A 181 -7.98 -13.46 -5.84
C ASP A 181 -8.42 -13.05 -7.24
N ASP A 182 -8.07 -11.82 -7.63
CA ASP A 182 -8.36 -11.27 -8.95
C ASP A 182 -7.62 -12.00 -10.10
N THR A 183 -6.70 -12.94 -9.81
CA THR A 183 -6.17 -13.84 -10.84
C THR A 183 -7.15 -14.94 -11.22
N VAL A 184 -8.06 -15.29 -10.31
CA VAL A 184 -9.04 -16.39 -10.47
C VAL A 184 -10.42 -15.85 -10.82
N THR A 185 -10.83 -14.70 -10.27
CA THR A 185 -12.21 -14.22 -10.32
C THR A 185 -12.49 -13.10 -11.32
N ARG A 186 -11.79 -13.01 -12.46
CA ARG A 186 -11.99 -11.88 -13.40
C ARG A 186 -13.34 -11.89 -14.11
N PRO A 187 -14.00 -10.71 -14.26
CA PRO A 187 -13.64 -9.40 -13.70
C PRO A 187 -13.84 -9.34 -12.17
N THR A 188 -13.03 -8.54 -11.46
CA THR A 188 -13.06 -8.41 -9.99
C THR A 188 -14.49 -8.43 -9.46
N SER A 189 -14.77 -9.37 -8.57
CA SER A 189 -16.12 -9.56 -8.05
C SER A 189 -16.56 -8.41 -7.15
N ASP A 190 -17.85 -8.03 -7.22
CA ASP A 190 -18.44 -7.05 -6.30
C ASP A 190 -18.31 -7.49 -4.83
N ALA A 191 -18.28 -8.80 -4.59
CA ALA A 191 -18.01 -9.38 -3.27
C ALA A 191 -16.60 -9.05 -2.77
N ALA A 192 -15.57 -9.13 -3.63
CA ALA A 192 -14.21 -8.78 -3.27
C ALA A 192 -14.07 -7.29 -2.95
N LEU A 193 -14.69 -6.43 -3.76
CA LEU A 193 -14.71 -4.98 -3.52
C LEU A 193 -15.42 -4.63 -2.22
N SER A 194 -16.57 -5.26 -1.94
CA SER A 194 -17.32 -5.05 -0.70
C SER A 194 -16.54 -5.52 0.53
N GLN A 195 -15.89 -6.68 0.45
CA GLN A 195 -15.03 -7.19 1.52
C GLN A 195 -13.80 -6.29 1.74
N ALA A 196 -13.18 -5.80 0.68
CA ALA A 196 -12.08 -4.83 0.77
C ALA A 196 -12.49 -3.57 1.53
N LYS A 197 -13.63 -2.96 1.17
CA LYS A 197 -14.19 -1.79 1.89
C LYS A 197 -14.46 -2.14 3.36
N SER A 198 -15.09 -3.27 3.65
CA SER A 198 -15.36 -3.73 5.02
C SER A 198 -14.07 -3.89 5.85
N ASN A 199 -13.01 -4.46 5.27
CA ASN A 199 -11.74 -4.65 5.97
C ASN A 199 -11.04 -3.32 6.22
N ILE A 200 -11.08 -2.40 5.24
CA ILE A 200 -10.56 -1.03 5.40
C ILE A 200 -11.20 -0.35 6.60
N GLU A 201 -12.53 -0.39 6.71
CA GLU A 201 -13.24 0.27 7.81
C GLU A 201 -12.93 -0.34 9.17
N ARG A 202 -12.71 -1.65 9.22
CA ARG A 202 -12.57 -2.38 10.48
C ARG A 202 -11.15 -2.42 11.03
N TYR A 203 -10.14 -2.49 10.15
CA TYR A 203 -8.77 -2.84 10.56
C TYR A 203 -7.72 -1.77 10.26
N TYR A 204 -7.98 -0.87 9.31
CA TYR A 204 -7.02 0.13 8.89
C TYR A 204 -7.22 1.44 9.65
N ILE A 205 -6.24 1.82 10.47
CA ILE A 205 -6.28 3.09 11.19
C ILE A 205 -5.94 4.28 10.29
N HIS A 206 -5.20 4.05 9.21
CA HIS A 206 -4.80 5.07 8.26
C HIS A 206 -4.52 4.47 6.88
N ILE A 207 -5.10 5.07 5.84
CA ILE A 207 -4.69 4.82 4.45
C ILE A 207 -4.44 6.16 3.79
N GLY A 208 -3.19 6.44 3.48
CA GLY A 208 -2.79 7.68 2.82
C GLY A 208 -3.13 7.69 1.32
N ILE A 209 -3.11 8.88 0.72
CA ILE A 209 -3.24 9.09 -0.73
C ILE A 209 -1.95 9.74 -1.26
N LEU A 210 -1.31 9.14 -2.27
CA LEU A 210 0.08 9.48 -2.64
C LEU A 210 0.15 10.88 -3.24
N GLU A 211 -0.91 11.27 -3.93
CA GLU A 211 -1.16 12.60 -4.44
C GLU A 211 -1.27 13.66 -3.33
N TYR A 212 -1.40 13.26 -2.07
CA TYR A 212 -1.46 14.14 -0.90
C TYR A 212 -0.46 13.63 0.16
N ILE A 213 0.75 13.20 -0.25
CA ILE A 213 1.66 12.46 0.63
C ILE A 213 2.04 13.23 1.89
N GLN A 214 2.27 14.54 1.82
CA GLN A 214 2.58 15.35 3.00
C GLN A 214 1.40 15.37 3.98
N SER A 215 0.18 15.64 3.49
CA SER A 215 -1.03 15.60 4.32
C SER A 215 -1.36 14.19 4.83
N SER A 216 -1.02 13.14 4.07
CA SER A 216 -1.15 11.75 4.51
C SER A 216 -0.26 11.47 5.72
N LEU A 217 0.99 11.92 5.66
CA LEU A 217 1.96 11.77 6.76
C LEU A 217 1.59 12.62 7.98
N GLU A 218 1.09 13.84 7.77
CA GLU A 218 0.60 14.72 8.85
C GLU A 218 -0.58 14.08 9.59
N LEU A 219 -1.53 13.48 8.87
CA LEU A 219 -2.64 12.77 9.49
C LEU A 219 -2.19 11.47 10.19
N LEU A 220 -1.23 10.74 9.62
CA LEU A 220 -0.65 9.55 10.26
C LEU A 220 0.03 9.89 11.59
N GLU A 221 0.78 10.99 11.62
CA GLU A 221 1.40 11.55 12.82
C GLU A 221 0.36 11.88 13.90
N HIS A 222 -0.74 12.51 13.50
CA HIS A 222 -1.85 12.81 14.41
C HIS A 222 -2.57 11.56 14.94
N ILE A 223 -2.77 10.54 14.11
CA ILE A 223 -3.49 9.31 14.47
C ILE A 223 -2.69 8.46 15.47
N GLN A 224 -1.37 8.36 15.31
CA GLN A 224 -0.52 7.57 16.18
C GLN A 224 0.79 8.30 16.54
N PRO A 225 0.71 9.35 17.38
CA PRO A 225 1.85 10.21 17.70
C PRO A 225 2.95 9.46 18.47
N SER A 226 2.59 8.42 19.23
CA SER A 226 3.58 7.62 19.97
C SER A 226 4.58 6.87 19.08
N ILE A 227 4.30 6.75 17.78
CA ILE A 227 5.16 6.09 16.79
C ILE A 227 5.63 7.08 15.73
N PHE A 228 4.76 7.97 15.24
CA PHE A 228 5.01 8.74 14.03
C PHE A 228 5.34 10.23 14.26
N THR A 229 5.58 10.66 15.49
CA THR A 229 6.03 12.05 15.76
C THR A 229 7.31 12.38 14.98
N GLY A 230 7.29 13.49 14.22
CA GLY A 230 8.38 13.98 13.38
C GLY A 230 8.45 13.35 11.98
N VAL A 231 7.45 12.56 11.56
CA VAL A 231 7.47 11.88 10.25
C VAL A 231 7.40 12.88 9.08
N VAL A 232 6.67 13.98 9.23
CA VAL A 232 6.56 15.04 8.22
C VAL A 232 7.93 15.70 7.99
N ASP A 233 8.67 15.99 9.06
CA ASP A 233 10.03 16.56 8.96
C ASP A 233 10.99 15.63 8.24
N ILE A 234 10.92 14.32 8.52
CA ILE A 234 11.74 13.33 7.80
C ILE A 234 11.38 13.32 6.31
N TYR A 235 10.10 13.37 5.96
CA TYR A 235 9.66 13.45 4.57
C TYR A 235 10.21 14.69 3.86
N LEU A 236 10.05 15.88 4.44
CA LEU A 236 10.52 17.13 3.86
C LEU A 236 12.04 17.11 3.64
N ASN A 237 12.81 16.58 4.59
CA ASN A 237 14.24 16.42 4.44
C ASN A 237 14.63 15.45 3.31
N VAL A 238 13.94 14.30 3.20
CA VAL A 238 14.17 13.34 2.10
C VAL A 238 13.81 13.96 0.76
N PHE A 239 12.67 14.66 0.68
CA PHE A 239 12.20 15.33 -0.54
C PHE A 239 13.20 16.41 -0.99
N ASN A 240 13.60 17.31 -0.10
CA ASN A 240 14.53 18.40 -0.38
C ASN A 240 15.94 17.90 -0.77
N SER A 241 16.34 16.72 -0.30
CA SER A 241 17.62 16.12 -0.68
C SER A 241 17.67 15.55 -2.10
N GLY A 242 16.57 15.61 -2.87
CA GLY A 242 16.48 15.04 -4.21
C GLY A 242 16.47 13.51 -4.25
N LYS A 243 16.47 12.83 -3.09
CA LYS A 243 16.42 11.36 -2.95
C LYS A 243 15.00 10.81 -3.10
N VAL A 244 14.17 11.45 -3.93
CA VAL A 244 12.83 10.96 -4.21
C VAL A 244 12.95 9.79 -5.19
N PHE A 245 12.53 8.60 -4.74
CA PHE A 245 12.54 7.37 -5.53
C PHE A 245 11.44 7.38 -6.60
N ALA A 246 11.55 8.29 -7.57
CA ALA A 246 10.69 8.35 -8.74
C ALA A 246 11.28 7.53 -9.89
N THR A 247 10.42 6.87 -10.66
CA THR A 247 10.78 6.36 -11.99
C THR A 247 11.39 7.52 -12.80
N PRO A 248 12.63 7.40 -13.31
CA PRO A 248 13.25 8.48 -14.08
C PRO A 248 12.38 8.86 -15.29
N ASN A 249 12.20 10.17 -15.52
CA ASN A 249 11.35 10.70 -16.59
C ASN A 249 11.72 10.17 -17.99
N LYS A 250 13.00 9.80 -18.20
CA LYS A 250 13.48 9.21 -19.48
C LYS A 250 12.80 7.89 -19.85
N TYR A 251 12.11 7.24 -18.91
CA TYR A 251 11.40 5.99 -19.12
C TYR A 251 9.88 6.14 -19.18
N ARG A 252 9.35 7.36 -18.98
CA ARG A 252 7.91 7.63 -19.05
C ARG A 252 7.52 7.98 -20.47
N HIS A 253 6.98 7.02 -21.20
CA HIS A 253 6.32 7.32 -22.47
C HIS A 253 5.01 8.05 -22.20
N MET A 254 4.77 9.17 -22.90
CA MET A 254 3.50 9.88 -22.79
C MET A 254 2.38 9.00 -23.34
N THR A 255 1.52 8.50 -22.46
CA THR A 255 0.35 7.72 -22.84
C THR A 255 -0.74 8.63 -23.39
N SER A 256 -1.31 8.31 -24.56
CA SER A 256 -2.33 9.17 -25.18
C SER A 256 -3.61 9.29 -24.34
N ASN A 257 -4.34 10.40 -24.53
CA ASN A 257 -5.63 10.61 -23.85
C ASN A 257 -6.67 9.53 -24.17
N LYS A 258 -6.66 9.00 -25.42
CA LYS A 258 -7.53 7.89 -25.83
C LYS A 258 -7.26 6.65 -24.98
N THR A 259 -5.99 6.27 -24.87
CA THR A 259 -5.56 5.11 -24.08
C THR A 259 -5.85 5.30 -22.60
N ARG A 260 -5.58 6.49 -22.05
CA ARG A 260 -5.93 6.83 -20.66
C ARG A 260 -7.43 6.71 -20.39
N SER A 261 -8.28 7.09 -21.34
CA SER A 261 -9.74 6.94 -21.23
C SER A 261 -10.16 5.47 -21.16
N ILE A 262 -9.63 4.63 -22.06
CA ILE A 262 -9.90 3.18 -22.09
C ILE A 262 -9.46 2.53 -20.76
N LEU A 263 -8.25 2.85 -20.29
CA LEU A 263 -7.73 2.30 -19.04
C LEU A 263 -8.58 2.71 -17.82
N ARG A 264 -9.10 3.94 -17.77
CA ARG A 264 -10.01 4.37 -16.69
C ARG A 264 -11.30 3.55 -16.65
N GLN A 265 -11.86 3.20 -17.80
CA GLN A 265 -13.04 2.35 -17.86
C GLN A 265 -12.74 0.94 -17.35
N LEU A 266 -11.61 0.36 -17.75
CA LEU A 266 -11.16 -0.94 -17.27
C LEU A 266 -10.86 -0.96 -15.76
N LEU A 267 -10.36 0.17 -15.23
CA LEU A 267 -10.04 0.33 -13.82
C LEU A 267 -11.24 0.82 -12.99
N ARG A 268 -12.48 0.73 -13.50
CA ARG A 268 -13.67 1.21 -12.76
C ARG A 268 -13.78 0.65 -11.32
N PRO A 269 -13.61 -0.66 -11.06
CA PRO A 269 -13.66 -1.18 -9.69
C PRO A 269 -12.55 -0.60 -8.80
N GLU A 270 -11.34 -0.44 -9.33
CA GLU A 270 -10.20 0.16 -8.63
C GLU A 270 -10.43 1.63 -8.30
N TYR A 271 -11.04 2.37 -9.22
CA TYR A 271 -11.46 3.75 -9.00
C TYR A 271 -12.55 3.84 -7.94
N GLU A 272 -13.47 2.87 -7.89
CA GLU A 272 -14.50 2.84 -6.85
C GLU A 272 -13.87 2.67 -5.46
N LEU A 273 -12.94 1.72 -5.29
CA LEU A 273 -12.19 1.56 -4.04
C LEU A 273 -11.35 2.80 -3.71
N TYR A 274 -10.60 3.32 -4.68
CA TYR A 274 -9.74 4.49 -4.49
C TYR A 274 -10.55 5.72 -4.07
N ASN A 275 -11.68 5.99 -4.71
CA ASN A 275 -12.54 7.11 -4.36
C ASN A 275 -13.19 6.92 -2.99
N PHE A 276 -13.58 5.69 -2.63
CA PHE A 276 -14.05 5.38 -1.28
C PHE A 276 -12.99 5.75 -0.22
N VAL A 277 -11.73 5.33 -0.41
CA VAL A 277 -10.64 5.66 0.53
C VAL A 277 -10.31 7.16 0.49
N ARG A 278 -10.21 7.75 -0.70
CA ARG A 278 -9.85 9.16 -0.89
C ARG A 278 -10.86 10.10 -0.23
N SER A 279 -12.16 9.87 -0.40
CA SER A 279 -13.18 10.70 0.25
C SER A 279 -13.05 10.63 1.77
N ARG A 280 -12.90 9.42 2.34
CA ARG A 280 -12.69 9.25 3.79
C ARG A 280 -11.43 9.93 4.29
N PHE A 281 -10.33 9.85 3.52
CA PHE A 281 -9.08 10.54 3.85
C PHE A 281 -9.29 12.06 3.90
N ILE A 282 -9.91 12.65 2.87
CA ILE A 282 -10.20 14.08 2.82
C ILE A 282 -11.10 14.50 3.97
N ASP A 283 -12.18 13.75 4.21
CA ASP A 283 -13.14 14.03 5.29
C ASP A 283 -12.46 14.00 6.66
N HIS A 284 -11.67 12.97 6.95
CA HIS A 284 -10.93 12.85 8.21
C HIS A 284 -9.89 13.97 8.36
N TYR A 285 -9.13 14.26 7.30
CA TYR A 285 -8.15 15.33 7.32
C TYR A 285 -8.80 16.70 7.59
N THR A 286 -9.91 17.01 6.92
CA THR A 286 -10.63 18.27 7.12
C THR A 286 -11.29 18.36 8.51
N GLN A 287 -11.76 17.25 9.07
CA GLN A 287 -12.27 17.22 10.45
C GLN A 287 -11.17 17.50 11.48
N VAL A 288 -9.96 16.96 11.29
CA VAL A 288 -8.84 17.11 12.23
C VAL A 288 -8.15 18.47 12.11
N PHE A 289 -7.90 18.94 10.88
CA PHE A 289 -7.07 20.11 10.62
C PHE A 289 -7.84 21.35 10.17
N HIS A 290 -9.17 21.26 10.03
CA HIS A 290 -10.04 22.35 9.58
C HIS A 290 -9.62 22.98 8.23
N ARG A 291 -8.97 22.18 7.37
CA ARG A 291 -8.53 22.58 6.01
C ARG A 291 -8.53 21.39 5.05
N THR A 292 -8.45 21.68 3.75
CA THR A 292 -8.29 20.63 2.73
C THR A 292 -6.83 20.16 2.65
N PRO A 293 -6.58 18.88 2.33
CA PRO A 293 -5.22 18.37 2.18
C PRO A 293 -4.51 19.02 0.99
N ASN A 294 -3.21 19.22 1.13
CA ASN A 294 -2.34 19.81 0.12
C ASN A 294 -1.89 18.72 -0.85
N ARG A 295 -2.07 18.99 -2.15
CA ARG A 295 -1.66 18.10 -3.24
C ARG A 295 -0.18 18.30 -3.59
#